data_AF-A0A8I3NB94-F1
#
_entry.id   AF-A0A8I3NB94-F1
#
_cell.length_a   1.000
_cell.length_b   1.000
_cell.length_c   1.000
_cell.angle_alpha   90.00
_cell.angle_beta   90.00
_cell.angle_gamma   90.00
#
_symmetry.space_group_name_H-M   'P 1'
#
loop_
_entity.id
_entity.type
_entity.pdbx_description
1 polymer ?
#
loop_
_entity_poly.entity_id
_entity_poly.type
_entity_poly.pdbx_seq_one_letter_code
_entity_poly.pdbx_strand_id
1 'polypeptide(L)'
;MLSGQLVRHLFSMAGRVCLSRSSAGLGTIGPVEAAIRTKLEQALNPEVLELRNESDAHAVPPGSETHFRVAVVSSRFEGLSPLQRHRLVHAALSEELAGRVHALAIQTRTPAQWEGKTKDSLGRLFLINMGPYK
;
A
#
# COMPACT_ATOMS: atom_id res chain seq x y z
N MET A 1 -34.89 -50.52 27.11
CA MET A 1 -36.21 -49.98 26.70
C MET A 1 -36.23 -48.49 27.02
N LEU A 2 -36.49 -47.69 25.99
CA LEU A 2 -37.05 -46.32 26.02
C LEU A 2 -36.28 -45.18 26.71
N SER A 3 -36.00 -44.17 25.88
CA SER A 3 -36.07 -42.71 26.13
C SER A 3 -34.73 -42.03 25.84
N GLY A 4 -34.61 -41.06 24.96
CA GLY A 4 -35.60 -40.27 24.27
C GLY A 4 -34.84 -39.04 23.77
N GLN A 5 -34.95 -38.74 22.47
CA GLN A 5 -34.44 -37.51 21.90
C GLN A 5 -34.98 -36.32 22.70
N LEU A 6 -34.10 -35.40 23.08
CA LEU A 6 -34.54 -34.04 23.40
C LEU A 6 -33.58 -33.05 22.73
N VAL A 7 -33.85 -32.83 21.46
CA VAL A 7 -33.47 -31.61 20.76
C VAL A 7 -34.11 -30.45 21.51
N ARG A 8 -33.32 -29.72 22.30
CA ARG A 8 -33.69 -28.38 22.74
C ARG A 8 -32.82 -27.38 21.99
N HIS A 9 -33.38 -26.97 20.85
CA HIS A 9 -33.26 -25.60 20.37
C HIS A 9 -33.28 -24.63 21.55
N LEU A 10 -32.27 -23.77 21.63
CA LEU A 10 -32.44 -22.34 21.77
C LEU A 10 -31.10 -21.69 21.38
N PHE A 11 -31.04 -21.35 20.09
CA PHE A 11 -30.08 -20.45 19.50
C PHE A 11 -30.15 -19.12 20.28
N SER A 12 -29.20 -18.89 21.18
CA SER A 12 -29.19 -17.75 22.08
C SER A 12 -28.57 -16.53 21.39
N MET A 13 -29.45 -15.58 21.09
CA MET A 13 -29.25 -14.13 21.07
C MET A 13 -28.09 -13.56 20.23
N ALA A 14 -28.52 -12.95 19.12
CA ALA A 14 -27.83 -11.88 18.44
C ALA A 14 -27.47 -10.73 19.41
N GLY A 15 -26.22 -10.71 19.88
CA GLY A 15 -25.57 -9.52 20.41
C GLY A 15 -25.14 -8.62 19.26
N ARG A 16 -26.03 -7.75 18.77
CA ARG A 16 -25.67 -6.67 17.85
C ARG A 16 -24.78 -5.67 18.59
N VAL A 17 -23.46 -5.87 18.53
CA VAL A 17 -22.51 -4.79 18.83
C VAL A 17 -22.53 -3.85 17.62
N CYS A 18 -23.34 -2.81 17.72
CA CYS A 18 -23.26 -1.66 16.83
C CYS A 18 -22.01 -0.84 17.22
N LEU A 19 -20.86 -1.12 16.59
CA LEU A 19 -19.70 -0.23 16.65
C LEU A 19 -19.99 1.00 15.77
N SER A 20 -20.48 2.06 16.40
CA SER A 20 -20.62 3.37 15.79
C SER A 20 -19.26 4.06 15.65
N ARG A 21 -18.78 4.10 14.40
CA ARG A 21 -18.15 5.23 13.71
C ARG A 21 -17.06 5.99 14.49
N SER A 22 -15.82 5.55 14.32
CA SER A 22 -14.62 6.36 14.58
C SER A 22 -14.31 7.26 13.37
N SER A 23 -14.38 8.57 13.61
CA SER A 23 -13.58 9.66 13.01
C SER A 23 -13.05 9.47 11.57
N ALA A 24 -13.82 9.92 10.59
CA ALA A 24 -13.32 10.23 9.26
C ALA A 24 -12.62 11.60 9.30
N GLY A 25 -11.30 11.60 9.46
CA GLY A 25 -10.44 12.75 9.29
C GLY A 25 -9.19 12.34 8.51
N LEU A 26 -8.88 13.12 7.46
CA LEU A 26 -7.71 13.07 6.56
C LEU A 26 -7.75 11.96 5.49
N GLY A 27 -8.22 12.32 4.29
CA GLY A 27 -8.03 11.57 3.03
C GLY A 27 -8.58 10.16 3.05
N THR A 28 -9.78 9.93 2.52
CA THR A 28 -10.42 8.62 2.53
C THR A 28 -9.61 7.60 1.72
N ILE A 29 -8.66 6.94 2.38
CA ILE A 29 -7.96 5.76 1.88
C ILE A 29 -9.05 4.73 1.54
N GLY A 30 -9.11 4.33 0.28
CA GLY A 30 -10.08 3.35 -0.18
C GLY A 30 -9.90 1.98 0.49
N PRO A 31 -10.93 1.12 0.55
CA PRO A 31 -10.80 -0.21 1.15
C PRO A 31 -9.74 -1.06 0.44
N VAL A 32 -9.58 -0.90 -0.88
CA VAL A 32 -8.54 -1.57 -1.67
C VAL A 32 -7.16 -1.00 -1.36
N GLU A 33 -7.05 0.32 -1.24
CA GLU A 33 -5.80 0.98 -0.86
C GLU A 33 -5.30 0.50 0.51
N ALA A 34 -6.19 0.43 1.51
CA ALA A 34 -5.86 -0.05 2.84
C ALA A 34 -5.39 -1.52 2.85
N ALA A 35 -6.03 -2.38 2.05
CA ALA A 35 -5.64 -3.78 1.92
C ALA A 35 -4.23 -3.93 1.30
N ILE A 36 -3.96 -3.20 0.22
CA ILE A 36 -2.65 -3.17 -0.44
C ILE A 36 -1.57 -2.69 0.54
N ARG A 37 -1.83 -1.57 1.24
CA ARG A 37 -0.91 -1.02 2.23
C ARG A 37 -0.54 -2.06 3.29
N THR A 38 -1.54 -2.66 3.92
CA THR A 38 -1.35 -3.64 4.99
C THR A 38 -0.50 -4.82 4.52
N LYS A 39 -0.79 -5.36 3.33
CA LYS A 39 -0.03 -6.49 2.76
C LYS A 39 1.43 -6.13 2.46
N LEU A 40 1.68 -4.94 1.92
CA LEU A 40 3.04 -4.49 1.63
C LEU A 40 3.83 -4.22 2.92
N GLU A 41 3.19 -3.65 3.94
CA GLU A 41 3.79 -3.47 5.26
C GLU A 41 4.20 -4.82 5.86
N GLN A 42 3.29 -5.80 5.84
CA GLN A 42 3.56 -7.15 6.37
C GLN A 42 4.64 -7.91 5.60
N ALA A 43 4.63 -7.84 4.26
CA ALA A 43 5.55 -8.61 3.42
C ALA A 43 6.96 -8.00 3.35
N LEU A 44 7.05 -6.67 3.24
CA LEU A 44 8.28 -5.98 2.86
C LEU A 44 8.85 -5.10 3.97
N ASN A 45 8.07 -4.82 5.02
CA ASN A 45 8.41 -3.93 6.14
C ASN A 45 9.18 -2.68 5.66
N PRO A 46 8.59 -1.87 4.77
CA PRO A 46 9.26 -0.74 4.17
C PRO A 46 9.49 0.40 5.17
N GLU A 47 10.55 1.16 4.96
CA GLU A 47 10.83 2.39 5.72
C GLU A 47 9.95 3.54 5.24
N VAL A 48 9.68 3.60 3.93
CA VAL A 48 8.78 4.58 3.32
C VAL A 48 7.81 3.86 2.39
N LEU A 49 6.52 4.10 2.60
CA LEU A 49 5.46 3.57 1.77
C LEU A 49 4.53 4.71 1.35
N GLU A 50 4.56 5.04 0.06
CA GLU A 50 3.62 5.98 -0.55
C GLU A 50 2.69 5.20 -1.47
N LEU A 51 1.40 5.23 -1.19
CA LEU A 51 0.37 4.64 -2.03
C LEU A 51 -0.57 5.76 -2.45
N ARG A 52 -0.80 5.89 -3.77
CA ARG A 52 -1.68 6.90 -4.35
C ARG A 52 -2.59 6.24 -5.37
N ASN A 53 -3.88 6.56 -5.30
CA ASN A 53 -4.82 6.22 -6.35
C ASN A 53 -4.67 7.24 -7.50
N GLU A 54 -4.40 6.76 -8.71
CA GLU A 54 -4.29 7.58 -9.93
C GLU A 54 -5.45 7.32 -10.90
N SER A 55 -6.54 6.73 -10.42
CA SER A 55 -7.74 6.44 -11.21
C SER A 55 -8.34 7.64 -11.92
N ASP A 56 -8.17 8.84 -11.36
CA ASP A 56 -8.81 10.07 -11.86
C ASP A 56 -8.18 10.62 -13.15
N ALA A 57 -7.03 10.08 -13.58
CA ALA A 57 -6.30 10.57 -14.74
C ALA A 57 -6.94 10.19 -16.10
N HIS A 58 -7.87 9.23 -16.11
CA HIS A 58 -8.64 8.85 -17.28
C HIS A 58 -10.11 8.98 -16.96
N ALA A 59 -10.93 9.32 -17.95
CA ALA A 59 -12.37 9.55 -17.82
C ALA A 59 -13.14 8.26 -17.45
N VAL A 60 -12.83 7.68 -16.29
CA VAL A 60 -13.53 6.59 -15.64
C VAL A 60 -14.43 7.16 -14.54
N PRO A 61 -15.53 6.48 -14.21
CA PRO A 61 -16.44 6.94 -13.16
C PRO A 61 -15.70 7.24 -11.84
N PRO A 62 -16.06 8.31 -11.11
CA PRO A 62 -15.46 8.63 -9.83
C PRO A 62 -15.58 7.43 -8.89
N GLY A 63 -14.44 6.97 -8.34
CA GLY A 63 -14.35 5.77 -7.49
C GLY A 63 -13.88 4.50 -8.20
N SER A 64 -13.42 4.58 -9.45
CA SER A 64 -12.86 3.43 -10.17
C SER A 64 -11.43 3.12 -9.70
N GLU A 65 -11.28 2.31 -8.65
CA GLU A 65 -10.00 1.82 -8.09
C GLU A 65 -9.21 0.88 -9.03
N THR A 66 -8.91 1.35 -10.25
CA THR A 66 -8.32 0.54 -11.33
C THR A 66 -6.81 0.75 -11.47
N HIS A 67 -6.33 1.97 -11.19
CA HIS A 67 -4.94 2.37 -11.35
C HIS A 67 -4.37 2.88 -10.04
N PHE A 68 -3.39 2.16 -9.50
CA PHE A 68 -2.68 2.56 -8.29
C PHE A 68 -1.22 2.81 -8.59
N ARG A 69 -0.63 3.80 -7.93
CA ARG A 69 0.81 4.00 -7.87
C ARG A 69 1.29 3.73 -6.46
N VAL A 70 2.27 2.84 -6.35
CA VAL A 70 2.94 2.54 -5.09
C VAL A 70 4.43 2.81 -5.19
N ALA A 71 4.96 3.60 -4.28
CA ALA A 71 6.38 3.78 -4.07
C ALA A 71 6.78 3.16 -2.73
N VAL A 72 7.69 2.19 -2.79
CA VAL A 72 8.16 1.42 -1.65
C VAL A 72 9.66 1.60 -1.52
N VAL A 73 10.10 2.05 -0.36
CA VAL A 73 11.50 2.11 0.03
C VAL A 73 11.76 1.06 1.09
N SER A 74 12.60 0.08 0.78
CA SER A 74 12.97 -0.99 1.72
C SER A 74 14.39 -1.48 1.46
N SER A 75 15.11 -1.82 2.52
CA SER A 75 16.41 -2.49 2.47
C SER A 75 16.31 -3.90 1.88
N ARG A 76 15.11 -4.52 1.88
CA ARG A 76 14.83 -5.82 1.23
C ARG A 76 15.14 -5.83 -0.28
N PHE A 77 15.23 -4.66 -0.90
CA PHE A 77 15.52 -4.52 -2.32
C PHE A 77 17.02 -4.40 -2.64
N GLU A 78 17.88 -4.34 -1.62
CA GLU A 78 19.34 -4.32 -1.82
C GLU A 78 19.83 -5.63 -2.44
N GLY A 79 20.72 -5.53 -3.42
CA GLY A 79 21.23 -6.68 -4.17
C GLY A 79 20.24 -7.33 -5.14
N LEU A 80 18.96 -6.92 -5.17
CA LEU A 80 17.97 -7.46 -6.10
C LEU A 80 17.87 -6.64 -7.40
N SER A 81 17.72 -7.33 -8.53
CA SER A 81 17.44 -6.70 -9.82
C SER A 81 16.06 -6.03 -9.84
N PRO A 82 15.84 -4.99 -10.68
CA PRO A 82 14.55 -4.32 -10.79
C PRO A 82 13.37 -5.28 -11.04
N LEU A 83 13.57 -6.29 -11.89
CA LEU A 83 12.55 -7.30 -12.19
C LEU A 83 12.22 -8.16 -10.96
N GLN A 84 13.23 -8.57 -10.18
CA GLN A 84 13.01 -9.33 -8.94
C GLN A 84 12.24 -8.52 -7.90
N ARG A 85 12.55 -7.23 -7.76
CA ARG A 85 11.82 -6.33 -6.86
C ARG A 85 10.35 -6.23 -7.25
N HIS A 86 10.07 -6.05 -8.55
CA HIS A 86 8.70 -6.01 -9.05
C HIS A 86 7.99 -7.34 -8.82
N ARG A 87 8.65 -8.47 -9.09
CA ARG A 87 8.09 -9.81 -8.81
C ARG A 87 7.74 -10.02 -7.35
N LEU A 88 8.58 -9.55 -6.41
CA LEU A 88 8.28 -9.64 -4.97
C LEU A 88 7.03 -8.85 -4.60
N VAL A 89 6.91 -7.61 -5.09
CA VAL A 89 5.73 -6.77 -4.84
C VAL A 89 4.49 -7.38 -5.49
N HIS A 90 4.59 -7.86 -6.72
CA HIS A 90 3.49 -8.55 -7.41
C HIS A 90 3.08 -9.85 -6.70
N ALA A 91 4.03 -10.61 -6.14
CA ALA A 91 3.74 -11.81 -5.37
C ALA A 91 3.01 -11.49 -4.06
N ALA A 92 3.38 -10.40 -3.38
CA ALA A 92 2.68 -9.96 -2.18
C ALA A 92 1.25 -9.47 -2.47
N LEU A 93 0.99 -8.98 -3.69
CA LEU A 93 -0.28 -8.40 -4.10
C LEU A 93 -1.07 -9.28 -5.08
N SER A 94 -0.62 -10.50 -5.36
CA SER A 94 -1.23 -11.36 -6.40
C SER A 94 -2.70 -11.65 -6.11
N GLU A 95 -3.06 -11.80 -4.85
CA GLU A 95 -4.45 -12.01 -4.40
C GLU A 95 -5.35 -10.80 -4.68
N GLU A 96 -4.84 -9.58 -4.54
CA GLU A 96 -5.61 -8.34 -4.79
C GLU A 96 -5.69 -8.03 -6.29
N LEU A 97 -4.60 -8.30 -7.02
CA LEU A 97 -4.49 -8.17 -8.48
C LEU A 97 -5.38 -9.16 -9.22
N ALA A 98 -5.67 -10.33 -8.65
CA ALA A 98 -6.57 -11.31 -9.25
C ALA A 98 -8.05 -10.86 -9.25
N GLY A 99 -8.40 -9.84 -8.48
CA GLY A 99 -9.78 -9.42 -8.28
C GLY A 99 -10.08 -7.98 -8.71
N ARG A 100 -9.48 -7.00 -8.03
CA ARG A 100 -10.00 -5.61 -8.02
C ARG A 100 -9.13 -4.61 -8.76
N VAL A 101 -7.81 -4.84 -8.82
CA VAL A 101 -6.84 -3.90 -9.38
C VAL A 101 -6.49 -4.29 -10.82
N HIS A 102 -6.64 -3.37 -11.77
CA HIS A 102 -6.32 -3.62 -13.18
C HIS A 102 -4.85 -3.31 -13.51
N ALA A 103 -4.28 -2.25 -12.92
CA ALA A 103 -2.88 -1.89 -13.12
C ALA A 103 -2.28 -1.24 -11.85
N LEU A 104 -1.05 -1.65 -11.51
CA LEU A 104 -0.29 -1.12 -10.40
C LEU A 104 1.08 -0.62 -10.90
N ALA A 105 1.33 0.67 -10.79
CA ALA A 105 2.63 1.27 -11.02
C ALA A 105 3.49 1.12 -9.77
N ILE A 106 4.48 0.23 -9.83
CA ILE A 106 5.37 -0.08 -8.71
C ILE A 106 6.68 0.71 -8.88
N GLN A 107 7.05 1.47 -7.86
CA GLN A 107 8.37 2.07 -7.73
C GLN A 107 9.08 1.46 -6.52
N THR A 108 10.13 0.68 -6.77
CA THR A 108 10.95 0.09 -5.71
C THR A 108 12.28 0.80 -5.62
N ARG A 109 12.63 1.29 -4.43
CA ARG A 109 13.90 1.95 -4.17
C ARG A 109 14.54 1.40 -2.90
N THR A 110 15.86 1.45 -2.84
CA THR A 110 16.58 1.19 -1.60
C THR A 110 16.65 2.49 -0.77
N PRO A 111 16.79 2.41 0.56
CA PRO A 111 16.95 3.60 1.40
C PRO A 111 18.14 4.47 0.95
N ALA A 112 19.25 3.85 0.56
CA ALA A 112 20.40 4.56 -0.02
C ALA A 112 20.07 5.34 -1.31
N GLN A 113 19.21 4.80 -2.18
CA GLN A 113 18.75 5.50 -3.39
C GLN A 113 17.77 6.64 -3.07
N TRP A 114 16.97 6.50 -2.02
CA TRP A 114 16.06 7.55 -1.58
C TRP A 114 16.81 8.76 -1.02
N GLU A 115 17.84 8.52 -0.20
CA GLU A 115 18.66 9.58 0.41
C GLU A 115 19.48 10.37 -0.62
N GLY A 116 19.97 9.70 -1.68
CA GLY A 116 20.73 10.36 -2.76
C GLY A 116 19.94 11.39 -3.55
N LYS A 117 18.63 11.16 -3.74
CA LYS A 117 17.71 12.09 -4.42
C LYS A 117 17.31 13.30 -3.59
N THR A 118 17.47 13.27 -2.27
CA THR A 118 17.23 14.47 -1.46
C THR A 118 18.41 15.44 -1.54
N LYS A 119 19.62 14.91 -1.77
CA LYS A 119 20.87 15.68 -1.84
C LYS A 119 21.12 16.29 -3.22
N ASP A 120 20.66 15.68 -4.31
CA ASP A 120 20.84 16.20 -5.68
C ASP A 120 20.15 17.56 -5.92
N SER A 121 19.00 17.76 -5.28
CA SER A 121 18.14 18.93 -5.42
C SER A 121 18.63 20.11 -4.57
N LEU A 122 19.28 19.83 -3.44
CA LEU A 122 19.93 20.81 -2.58
C LEU A 122 21.39 21.10 -2.99
N GLY A 123 22.09 20.13 -3.57
CA GLY A 123 23.47 20.29 -4.04
C GLY A 123 23.60 21.13 -5.31
N ARG A 124 22.58 21.15 -6.17
CA ARG A 124 22.59 21.98 -7.39
C ARG A 124 22.39 23.48 -7.10
N LEU A 125 21.84 23.83 -5.94
CA LEU A 125 21.70 25.23 -5.51
C LEU A 125 22.95 25.74 -4.77
N PHE A 126 23.80 24.84 -4.24
CA PHE A 126 25.01 25.22 -3.49
C PHE A 126 26.27 25.40 -4.36
N LEU A 127 26.26 24.92 -5.61
CA LEU A 127 27.40 25.08 -6.54
C LEU A 127 27.38 26.38 -7.35
N ILE A 128 26.36 27.24 -7.19
CA ILE A 128 26.26 28.52 -7.92
C ILE A 128 26.84 29.70 -7.12
N ASN A 129 27.27 29.50 -5.87
CA ASN A 129 27.87 30.52 -5.01
C ASN A 129 29.32 30.20 -4.58
N MET A 130 30.06 29.43 -5.37
CA MET A 130 31.53 29.50 -5.36
C MET A 130 31.98 30.27 -6.59
N GLY A 131 31.81 31.59 -6.51
CA GLY A 131 32.58 32.53 -7.33
C GLY A 131 34.09 32.37 -7.08
N PRO A 132 34.94 32.85 -8.00
CA PRO A 132 36.33 32.45 -8.09
C PRO A 132 37.11 32.97 -6.88
N TYR A 133 37.54 32.07 -6.00
CA TYR A 133 38.59 32.39 -5.04
C TYR A 133 39.96 32.19 -5.72
N LYS A 134 40.44 33.34 -6.24
CA LYS A 134 41.81 33.76 -6.60
C LYS A 134 42.77 32.76 -7.25
#